data_AF-A2C3D0-F1
#
_entry.id   AF-A2C3D0-F1
#
_cell.length_a   1.000
_cell.length_b   1.000
_cell.length_c   1.000
_cell.angle_alpha   90.00
_cell.angle_beta   90.00
_cell.angle_gamma   90.00
#
_symmetry.space_group_name_H-M   'P 1'
#
loop_
_entity.id
_entity.type
_entity.pdbx_description
1 polymer ?
#
loop_
_entity_poly.entity_id
_entity_poly.type
_entity_poly.pdbx_seq_one_letter_code
_entity_poly.pdbx_strand_id
1 'polypeptide(L)'
;MFMSSADSIFFKSRAEYLCNSKLHVLDQYWSINNSHPMHKQMHEIIEIILNSRGEKTIKQSRLDLVRNFERSLSISTPMGSLRANIISFISFFVMSKVNPTNL
;
A
#
# COMPACT_ATOMS: atom_id res chain seq x y z
N MET A 1 21.03 0.38 -5.37
CA MET A 1 21.20 1.24 -6.56
C MET A 1 19.82 1.77 -6.96
N PHE A 2 19.71 3.06 -7.30
CA PHE A 2 18.44 3.66 -7.76
C PHE A 2 18.30 3.51 -9.27
N MET A 3 17.06 3.58 -9.77
CA MET A 3 16.80 3.58 -11.20
C MET A 3 17.34 4.87 -11.82
N SER A 4 17.98 4.77 -12.99
CA SER A 4 18.42 5.97 -13.71
C SER A 4 17.20 6.76 -14.22
N SER A 5 17.38 8.04 -14.50
CA SER A 5 16.30 8.88 -15.06
C SER A 5 15.81 8.34 -16.41
N ALA A 6 16.71 7.87 -17.26
CA ALA A 6 16.37 7.30 -18.57
C ALA A 6 15.51 6.04 -18.43
N ASP A 7 15.87 5.14 -17.51
CA ASP A 7 15.12 3.91 -17.24
C ASP A 7 13.74 4.22 -16.66
N SER A 8 13.64 5.24 -15.79
CA SER A 8 12.38 5.73 -15.23
C SER A 8 11.43 6.24 -16.30
N ILE A 9 11.92 7.08 -17.20
CA ILE A 9 11.13 7.61 -18.31
C ILE A 9 10.69 6.48 -19.25
N PHE A 10 11.60 5.56 -19.58
CA PHE A 10 11.29 4.41 -20.43
C PHE A 10 10.22 3.52 -19.81
N PHE A 11 10.36 3.17 -18.53
CA PHE A 11 9.38 2.38 -17.81
C PHE A 11 8.02 3.08 -17.75
N LYS A 12 8.00 4.37 -17.40
CA LYS A 12 6.77 5.17 -17.34
C LYS A 12 6.05 5.17 -18.69
N SER A 13 6.76 5.49 -19.78
CA SER A 13 6.19 5.51 -21.12
C SER A 13 5.56 4.17 -21.48
N ARG A 14 6.20 3.05 -21.15
CA ARG A 14 5.64 1.73 -21.41
C ARG A 14 4.43 1.40 -20.52
N ALA A 15 4.47 1.79 -19.25
CA ALA A 15 3.38 1.57 -18.30
C ALA A 15 2.13 2.39 -18.66
N GLU A 16 2.30 3.57 -19.26
CA GLU A 16 1.20 4.42 -19.75
C GLU A 16 0.37 3.78 -20.87
N TYR A 17 0.85 2.74 -21.55
CA TYR A 17 0.07 1.99 -22.54
C TYR A 17 -0.61 0.74 -21.97
N LEU A 18 -0.36 0.39 -20.71
CA LEU A 18 -1.02 -0.74 -20.08
C LEU A 18 -2.49 -0.43 -19.76
N CYS A 19 -3.35 -1.44 -19.82
CA CYS A 19 -4.73 -1.33 -19.34
C CYS A 19 -4.78 -1.23 -17.81
N ASN A 20 -5.87 -0.66 -17.28
CA ASN A 20 -6.02 -0.42 -15.84
C ASN A 20 -5.91 -1.72 -15.02
N SER A 21 -6.44 -2.83 -15.51
CA SER A 21 -6.33 -4.13 -14.82
C SER A 21 -4.88 -4.59 -14.66
N LYS A 22 -4.03 -4.42 -15.68
CA LYS A 22 -2.60 -4.74 -15.59
C LYS A 22 -1.87 -3.81 -14.65
N LEU A 23 -2.21 -2.52 -14.65
CA LEU A 23 -1.63 -1.56 -13.71
C LEU A 23 -1.96 -1.90 -12.25
N HIS A 24 -3.21 -2.27 -11.95
CA HIS A 24 -3.62 -2.71 -10.62
C HIS A 24 -2.89 -3.97 -10.14
N VAL A 25 -2.65 -4.94 -11.04
CA VAL A 25 -1.84 -6.12 -10.71
C VAL A 25 -0.39 -5.74 -10.39
N LEU A 26 0.20 -4.82 -11.16
CA LEU A 26 1.55 -4.34 -10.90
C LEU A 26 1.63 -3.52 -9.61
N ASP A 27 0.63 -2.69 -9.34
CA ASP A 27 0.50 -1.92 -8.10
C ASP A 27 0.50 -2.86 -6.88
N GLN A 28 -0.32 -3.93 -6.93
CA GLN A 28 -0.33 -4.95 -5.90
C GLN A 28 1.03 -5.67 -5.78
N TYR A 29 1.61 -6.11 -6.90
CA TYR A 29 2.88 -6.83 -6.92
C TYR A 29 3.99 -6.02 -6.27
N TRP A 30 4.15 -4.75 -6.66
CA TRP A 30 5.20 -3.90 -6.11
C TRP A 30 4.90 -3.41 -4.70
N SER A 31 3.63 -3.32 -4.30
CA SER A 31 3.27 -3.04 -2.89
C SER A 31 3.78 -4.11 -1.93
N ILE A 32 3.91 -5.36 -2.41
CA ILE A 32 4.44 -6.49 -1.66
C ILE A 32 5.97 -6.57 -1.81
N ASN A 33 6.49 -6.33 -3.01
CA ASN A 33 7.90 -6.55 -3.35
C ASN A 33 8.75 -5.25 -3.35
N ASN A 34 8.58 -4.39 -2.34
CA ASN A 34 9.19 -3.05 -2.30
C ASN A 34 10.55 -2.95 -1.59
N SER A 35 11.18 -4.07 -1.23
CA SER A 35 12.40 -4.07 -0.42
C SER A 35 13.60 -3.39 -1.11
N HIS A 36 13.62 -3.37 -2.44
CA HIS A 36 14.68 -2.71 -3.21
C HIS A 36 14.26 -1.27 -3.62
N PRO A 37 15.14 -0.26 -3.53
CA PRO A 37 14.81 1.13 -3.86
C PRO A 37 14.25 1.34 -5.28
N MET A 38 14.75 0.57 -6.26
CA MET A 38 14.24 0.59 -7.63
C MET A 38 12.79 0.10 -7.73
N HIS A 39 12.41 -0.92 -6.95
CA HIS A 39 11.03 -1.43 -6.93
C HIS A 39 10.07 -0.40 -6.33
N LYS A 40 10.54 0.36 -5.32
CA LYS A 40 9.78 1.48 -4.77
C LYS A 40 9.54 2.56 -5.81
N GLN A 41 10.55 2.90 -6.62
CA GLN A 41 10.39 3.85 -7.73
C GLN A 41 9.42 3.33 -8.81
N MET A 42 9.49 2.05 -9.16
CA MET A 42 8.54 1.43 -10.09
C MET A 42 7.10 1.51 -9.56
N HIS A 43 6.91 1.20 -8.28
CA HIS A 43 5.61 1.30 -7.60
C HIS A 43 5.07 2.74 -7.65
N GLU A 44 5.89 3.73 -7.32
CA GLU A 44 5.51 5.14 -7.37
C GLU A 44 5.10 5.60 -8.78
N ILE A 45 5.81 5.14 -9.81
CA ILE A 45 5.45 5.44 -11.21
C ILE A 45 4.07 4.86 -11.55
N ILE A 46 3.79 3.62 -11.14
CA ILE A 46 2.49 2.98 -11.37
C ILE A 46 1.38 3.72 -10.63
N GLU A 47 1.61 4.11 -9.37
CA GLU A 47 0.65 4.88 -8.59
C GLU A 47 0.35 6.24 -9.24
N ILE A 48 1.35 6.92 -9.81
CA ILE A 48 1.16 8.17 -10.55
C ILE A 48 0.26 7.95 -11.77
N ILE A 49 0.46 6.86 -12.53
CA ILE A 49 -0.33 6.55 -13.72
C ILE A 49 -1.77 6.17 -13.34
N LEU A 50 -1.97 5.39 -12.28
CA LEU A 50 -3.32 5.05 -11.79
C LEU A 50 -4.05 6.32 -11.33
N ASN A 51 -3.41 7.17 -10.52
CA ASN A 51 -3.99 8.41 -10.05
C ASN A 51 -4.32 9.37 -11.19
N SER A 52 -3.47 9.50 -12.21
CA SER A 52 -3.74 10.38 -13.36
C SER A 52 -4.92 9.91 -14.20
N ARG A 53 -5.24 8.60 -14.16
CA ARG A 53 -6.41 8.00 -14.79
C ARG A 53 -7.66 8.02 -13.93
N GLY A 54 -7.59 8.55 -12.70
CA GLY A 54 -8.70 8.53 -11.75
C GLY A 54 -8.97 7.16 -11.13
N GLU A 55 -8.03 6.21 -11.27
CA GLU A 55 -8.11 4.89 -10.66
C GLU A 55 -7.61 4.93 -9.21
N LYS A 56 -8.24 4.15 -8.33
CA LYS A 56 -7.83 4.06 -6.92
C LYS A 56 -6.64 3.14 -6.76
N THR A 57 -5.57 3.61 -6.13
CA THR A 57 -4.41 2.74 -5.82
C THR A 57 -4.70 1.77 -4.68
N ILE A 58 -3.88 0.73 -4.53
CA ILE A 58 -3.96 -0.22 -3.42
C ILE A 58 -3.75 0.48 -2.06
N LYS A 59 -2.89 1.50 -2.00
CA LYS A 59 -2.68 2.30 -0.79
C LYS A 59 -3.94 3.07 -0.39
N GLN A 60 -4.61 3.71 -1.36
CA GLN A 60 -5.86 4.41 -1.10
C GLN A 60 -6.95 3.44 -0.64
N SER A 61 -7.04 2.27 -1.28
CA SER A 61 -8.02 1.23 -0.91
C SER A 61 -7.80 0.71 0.52
N ARG A 62 -6.55 0.53 0.95
CA ARG A 62 -6.22 0.16 2.34
C ARG A 62 -6.55 1.26 3.34
N LEU A 63 -6.29 2.53 3.00
CA LEU A 63 -6.65 3.67 3.84
C LEU A 63 -8.16 3.83 4.00
N ASP A 64 -8.92 3.64 2.91
CA ASP A 64 -10.38 3.66 2.94
C ASP A 64 -10.92 2.53 3.84
N LEU A 65 -10.31 1.34 3.79
CA LEU A 65 -10.66 0.22 4.68
C LEU A 65 -10.41 0.58 6.16
N VAL A 66 -9.23 1.12 6.49
CA VAL A 66 -8.90 1.54 7.86
C VAL A 66 -9.86 2.62 8.35
N ARG A 67 -10.14 3.64 7.53
CA ARG A 67 -11.10 4.71 7.87
C ARG A 67 -12.51 4.18 8.06
N ASN A 68 -12.95 3.24 7.23
CA ASN A 68 -14.27 2.62 7.38
C ASN A 68 -14.35 1.76 8.65
N PHE A 69 -13.26 1.09 9.00
CA PHE A 69 -13.15 0.36 10.26
C PHE A 69 -13.20 1.33 11.47
N GLU A 70 -12.43 2.42 11.45
CA GLU A 70 -12.47 3.47 12.47
C GLU A 70 -13.85 4.11 12.61
N ARG A 71 -14.51 4.40 11.48
CA ARG A 71 -15.89 4.91 11.47
C ARG A 71 -16.85 3.91 12.08
N SER A 72 -16.79 2.64 11.68
CA SER A 72 -17.64 1.58 12.22
C SER A 72 -17.45 1.44 13.73
N LEU A 73 -16.21 1.46 14.22
CA LEU A 73 -15.89 1.46 15.64
C LEU A 73 -16.38 2.72 16.37
N SER A 74 -16.28 3.90 15.75
CA SER A 74 -16.75 5.15 16.32
C SER A 74 -18.28 5.22 16.43
N ILE A 75 -19.00 4.59 15.49
CA ILE A 75 -20.46 4.49 15.48
C ILE A 75 -20.92 3.46 16.51
N SER A 76 -20.16 2.36 16.69
CA SER A 76 -20.53 1.28 17.61
C SER A 76 -20.09 1.49 19.06
N THR A 77 -19.27 2.52 19.37
CA THR A 77 -18.83 2.80 20.75
C THR A 77 -18.71 4.31 21.03
N PRO A 78 -19.67 4.92 21.76
CA PRO A 78 -19.40 6.21 22.36
C PRO A 78 -18.44 5.99 23.54
N MET A 79 -17.36 6.77 23.59
CA MET A 79 -16.47 6.96 24.76
C MET A 79 -15.32 5.94 25.00
N GLY A 80 -14.14 6.26 24.45
CA GLY A 80 -12.96 6.60 25.25
C GLY A 80 -12.11 5.52 25.95
N SER A 81 -12.64 4.40 26.46
CA SER A 81 -11.84 3.54 27.37
C SER A 81 -11.37 2.20 26.78
N LEU A 82 -12.06 1.64 25.78
CA LEU A 82 -11.72 0.33 25.21
C LEU A 82 -10.71 0.38 24.05
N ARG A 83 -10.39 1.58 23.55
CA ARG A 83 -9.51 1.78 22.38
C ARG A 83 -8.06 1.36 22.61
N ALA A 84 -7.53 1.49 23.83
CA ALA A 84 -6.15 1.12 24.12
C ALA A 84 -5.91 -0.39 24.00
N ASN A 85 -6.89 -1.22 24.40
CA ASN A 85 -6.71 -2.67 24.44
C ASN A 85 -6.81 -3.36 23.08
N ILE A 86 -7.71 -2.92 22.19
CA ILE A 86 -7.87 -3.58 20.88
C ILE A 86 -6.73 -3.23 19.93
N ILE A 87 -6.28 -1.96 19.93
CA ILE A 87 -5.12 -1.53 19.14
C ILE A 87 -3.85 -2.26 19.61
N SER A 88 -3.68 -2.40 20.94
CA SER A 88 -2.60 -3.19 21.55
C SER A 88 -2.67 -4.68 21.15
N PHE A 89 -3.87 -5.26 21.10
CA PHE A 89 -4.06 -6.65 20.67
C PHE A 89 -3.72 -6.85 19.19
N ILE A 90 -4.19 -5.96 18.32
CA ILE A 90 -3.90 -6.05 16.88
C ILE A 90 -2.40 -5.81 16.62
N SER A 91 -1.78 -4.85 17.30
CA SER A 91 -0.34 -4.60 17.17
C SER A 91 0.50 -5.77 17.69
N PHE A 92 0.09 -6.44 18.78
CA PHE A 92 0.72 -7.67 19.26
C PHE A 92 0.69 -8.77 18.19
N PHE A 93 -0.46 -9.06 17.59
CA PHE A 93 -0.57 -10.10 16.55
C PHE A 93 0.22 -9.77 15.28
N VAL A 94 0.29 -8.49 14.90
CA VAL A 94 1.10 -8.03 13.76
C VAL A 94 2.60 -8.16 14.07
N MET A 95 3.04 -7.83 15.29
CA MET A 95 4.44 -7.94 15.70
C MET A 95 4.88 -9.41 15.91
N SER A 96 4.02 -10.27 16.43
CA SER A 96 4.31 -11.69 16.66
C SER A 96 4.49 -12.50 15.37
N LYS A 97 3.98 -12.02 14.21
CA LYS A 97 4.30 -12.60 12.90
C LYS A 97 5.64 -12.15 12.32
N VAL A 98 6.28 -11.13 12.88
CA VAL A 98 7.55 -10.56 12.39
C VAL A 98 8.79 -11.21 13.03
N ASN A 99 8.64 -12.03 14.09
CA ASN A 99 9.71 -12.87 14.63
C ASN A 99 9.21 -14.31 14.79
N PRO A 100 9.52 -15.19 13.83
CA PRO A 100 10.64 -16.09 14.07
C PRO A 100 11.43 -16.40 12.79
N THR A 101 12.60 -15.78 12.64
CA THR A 101 13.83 -16.42 12.12
C THR A 101 14.93 -15.36 12.13
N ASN A 102 15.79 -15.45 13.16
CA ASN A 102 17.23 -15.28 13.04
C ASN A 102 17.84 -15.78 14.35
N LEU A 103 17.91 -17.10 14.41
CA LEU A 103 18.92 -17.85 15.16
C LEU A 103 19.99 -18.22 14.12
#